data_AF-A0A6A4M9F7-F1
#
_entry.id   AF-A0A6A4M9F7-F1
#
_cell.length_a   1.000
_cell.length_b   1.000
_cell.length_c   1.000
_cell.angle_alpha   90.00
_cell.angle_beta   90.00
_cell.angle_gamma   90.00
#
_symmetry.space_group_name_H-M   'P 1'
#
loop_
_entity.id
_entity.type
_entity.pdbx_description
1 polymer ?
#
loop_
_entity_poly.entity_id
_entity_poly.type
_entity_poly.pdbx_seq_one_letter_code
_entity_poly.pdbx_strand_id
1 'polypeptide(L)'
;MLVRSDVPLDFVYEQTSKYGGPIYETQLYIKRDPANENWWLLVGDDFTPVEFWPKRILSDLANPASNVEWGGKVYSPPGTPTPEMGSGHFLEQGTNYDAYFRNIQVFNDFGQNVDEFNTETFNDIGVYDVADKKKMLRTLGI
;
A
#
# COMPACT_ATOMS: atom_id res chain seq x y z
N MET A 1 3.08 -18.89 0.40
CA MET A 1 3.76 -19.89 -0.45
C MET A 1 3.74 -19.31 -1.84
N LEU A 2 4.91 -19.20 -2.47
CA LEU A 2 5.06 -18.52 -3.75
C LEU A 2 4.30 -19.28 -4.84
N VAL A 3 3.45 -18.60 -5.60
CA VAL A 3 2.61 -19.23 -6.64
C VAL A 3 3.28 -19.12 -8.00
N ARG A 4 4.01 -18.03 -8.23
CA ARG A 4 4.80 -17.80 -9.44
C ARG A 4 6.28 -17.58 -9.10
N SER A 5 7.15 -18.48 -9.57
CA SER A 5 8.61 -18.40 -9.37
C SER A 5 9.31 -17.34 -10.21
N ASP A 6 8.65 -16.88 -11.28
CA ASP A 6 9.13 -15.84 -12.21
C ASP A 6 8.86 -14.41 -11.70
N VAL A 7 7.97 -14.24 -10.73
CA VAL A 7 7.79 -12.97 -9.98
C VAL A 7 7.89 -13.26 -8.49
N PRO A 8 9.12 -13.39 -7.95
CA PRO A 8 9.32 -13.58 -6.53
C PRO A 8 8.92 -12.33 -5.72
N LEU A 9 8.70 -12.48 -4.40
CA LEU A 9 8.47 -11.37 -3.46
C LEU A 9 9.56 -10.29 -3.51
N ASP A 10 10.79 -10.70 -3.82
CA ASP A 10 11.98 -9.85 -3.92
C ASP A 10 12.29 -9.48 -5.38
N PHE A 11 11.25 -9.47 -6.23
CA PHE A 11 11.40 -9.08 -7.63
C PHE A 11 11.80 -7.61 -7.71
N VAL A 12 12.90 -7.35 -8.43
CA VAL A 12 13.39 -6.00 -8.69
C VAL A 12 12.73 -5.51 -9.96
N TYR A 13 11.99 -4.40 -9.85
CA TYR A 13 11.47 -3.72 -11.03
C TYR A 13 12.63 -3.23 -11.91
N GLU A 14 12.59 -3.57 -13.21
CA GLU A 14 13.60 -3.13 -14.18
C GLU A 14 13.64 -1.61 -14.30
N GLN A 15 12.49 -0.97 -14.12
CA GLN A 15 12.33 0.48 -14.16
C GLN A 15 11.86 0.99 -12.80
N THR A 16 12.52 2.03 -12.31
CA THR A 16 12.19 2.66 -11.03
C THR A 16 11.95 4.16 -11.23
N SER A 17 10.98 4.68 -10.49
CA SER A 17 10.65 6.11 -10.49
C SER A 17 11.81 6.90 -9.90
N LYS A 18 12.04 8.10 -10.44
CA LYS A 18 13.07 9.04 -9.96
C LYS A 18 12.45 10.38 -9.62
N TYR A 19 13.01 11.05 -8.62
CA TYR A 19 12.61 12.40 -8.24
C TYR A 19 12.69 13.36 -9.43
N GLY A 20 11.57 13.99 -9.80
CA GLY A 20 11.43 14.86 -10.97
C GLY A 20 11.59 14.16 -12.32
N GLY A 21 11.67 12.83 -12.34
CA GLY A 21 11.93 12.02 -13.53
C GLY A 21 10.72 11.21 -13.99
N PRO A 22 10.94 10.20 -14.85
CA PRO A 22 9.89 9.27 -15.25
C PRO A 22 9.27 8.57 -14.04
N ILE A 23 7.95 8.44 -14.07
CA ILE A 23 7.16 7.77 -13.02
C ILE A 23 6.63 6.45 -13.59
N TYR A 24 6.81 5.39 -12.81
CA TYR A 24 6.31 4.06 -13.06
C TYR A 24 5.37 3.67 -11.93
N GLU A 25 4.29 2.99 -12.28
CA GLU A 25 3.25 2.57 -11.36
C GLU A 25 2.99 1.08 -11.52
N THR A 26 2.48 0.45 -10.47
CA THR A 26 2.02 -0.94 -10.50
C THR A 26 0.70 -1.03 -9.77
N GLN A 27 -0.25 -1.71 -10.39
CA GLN A 27 -1.54 -1.99 -9.79
C GLN A 27 -1.47 -3.24 -8.91
N LEU A 28 -1.98 -3.13 -7.68
CA LEU A 28 -1.95 -4.20 -6.68
C LEU A 28 -3.37 -4.50 -6.21
N TYR A 29 -3.64 -5.78 -5.98
CA TYR A 29 -4.88 -6.24 -5.37
C TYR A 29 -4.58 -7.23 -4.27
N ILE A 30 -5.26 -7.05 -3.13
CA ILE A 30 -5.28 -8.01 -2.04
C ILE A 30 -6.71 -8.54 -1.96
N LYS A 31 -6.89 -9.86 -2.13
CA LYS A 31 -8.23 -10.48 -2.20
C LYS A 31 -8.32 -11.70 -1.31
N ARG A 32 -9.36 -11.75 -0.47
CA ARG A 32 -9.76 -12.95 0.25
C ARG A 32 -10.64 -13.82 -0.64
N ASP A 33 -10.31 -15.10 -0.74
CA ASP A 33 -11.11 -16.09 -1.44
C ASP A 33 -12.22 -16.61 -0.49
N PRO A 34 -13.51 -16.38 -0.78
CA PRO A 34 -14.59 -16.82 0.09
C PRO A 34 -14.72 -18.35 0.19
N ALA A 35 -14.18 -19.11 -0.76
CA ALA A 35 -14.32 -20.57 -0.76
C ALA A 35 -13.39 -21.26 0.25
N ASN A 36 -12.22 -20.67 0.50
CA ASN A 36 -11.17 -21.28 1.34
C ASN A 36 -10.59 -20.31 2.38
N GLU A 37 -11.05 -19.06 2.38
CA GLU A 37 -10.69 -17.98 3.32
C GLU A 37 -9.21 -17.59 3.30
N ASN A 38 -8.47 -17.99 2.26
CA ASN A 38 -7.09 -17.59 2.07
C ASN A 38 -7.01 -16.28 1.30
N TRP A 39 -5.87 -15.62 1.41
CA TRP A 39 -5.61 -14.35 0.74
C TRP A 39 -4.67 -14.51 -0.44
N TRP A 40 -4.87 -13.65 -1.42
CA TRP A 40 -4.08 -13.57 -2.63
C TRP A 40 -3.53 -12.17 -2.81
N LEU A 41 -2.26 -12.08 -3.21
CA LEU A 41 -1.69 -10.89 -3.82
C LEU A 41 -1.73 -11.05 -5.34
N LEU A 42 -2.42 -10.13 -6.00
CA LEU A 42 -2.52 -10.06 -7.45
C LEU A 42 -1.89 -8.76 -7.94
N VAL A 43 -1.22 -8.80 -9.09
CA VAL A 43 -0.45 -7.67 -9.63
C VAL A 43 -0.79 -7.46 -11.10
N GLY A 44 -0.91 -6.19 -11.49
CA GLY A 44 -1.13 -5.79 -12.88
C GLY A 44 -2.59 -5.86 -13.34
N ASP A 45 -2.84 -5.37 -14.56
CA ASP A 45 -4.18 -5.22 -15.14
C ASP A 45 -4.89 -6.56 -15.37
N ASP A 46 -4.13 -7.65 -15.48
CA ASP A 46 -4.62 -9.00 -15.71
C ASP A 46 -4.86 -9.78 -14.41
N PHE A 47 -4.75 -9.12 -13.24
CA PHE A 47 -4.92 -9.73 -11.92
C PHE A 47 -4.01 -10.95 -11.72
N THR A 48 -2.78 -10.89 -12.22
CA THR A 48 -1.87 -12.04 -12.14
C THR A 48 -1.59 -12.43 -10.69
N PRO A 49 -1.89 -13.68 -10.28
CA PRO A 49 -1.57 -14.17 -8.95
C PRO A 49 -0.05 -14.28 -8.76
N VAL A 50 0.48 -13.54 -7.80
CA VAL A 50 1.91 -13.56 -7.45
C VAL A 50 2.12 -14.38 -6.19
N GLU A 51 1.28 -14.16 -5.17
CA GLU A 51 1.41 -14.84 -3.89
C GLU A 51 0.11 -15.38 -3.33
N PHE A 52 0.27 -16.47 -2.58
CA PHE A 52 -0.78 -17.07 -1.78
C PHE A 52 -0.42 -17.02 -0.30
N TRP A 53 -1.35 -16.49 0.47
CA TRP A 53 -1.25 -16.26 1.91
C TRP A 53 -2.31 -17.10 2.64
N PRO A 54 -1.93 -18.32 3.08
CA PRO A 54 -2.87 -19.20 3.76
C PRO A 54 -3.25 -18.63 5.12
N LYS A 55 -4.53 -18.71 5.48
CA LYS A 55 -5.02 -18.26 6.80
C LYS A 55 -4.32 -18.91 7.99
N ARG A 56 -3.79 -20.13 7.79
CA ARG A 56 -3.07 -20.89 8.83
C ARG A 56 -1.75 -20.24 9.23
N ILE A 57 -1.14 -19.47 8.33
CA ILE A 57 0.17 -18.84 8.55
C ILE A 57 0.01 -17.36 8.89
N LEU A 58 -0.94 -16.68 8.26
CA LEU A 58 -1.30 -15.29 8.57
C LEU A 58 -2.56 -15.27 9.44
N SER A 59 -2.40 -15.61 10.72
CA SER A 59 -3.52 -15.68 11.68
C SER A 59 -4.28 -14.37 11.81
N ASP A 60 -3.58 -13.24 11.70
CA ASP A 60 -4.19 -11.90 11.79
C ASP A 60 -5.08 -11.59 10.58
N LEU A 61 -4.85 -12.28 9.46
CA LEU A 61 -5.68 -12.24 8.26
C LEU A 61 -6.60 -13.48 8.16
N ALA A 62 -6.72 -14.32 9.19
CA ALA A 62 -7.57 -15.51 9.08
C ALA A 62 -9.08 -15.17 8.94
N ASN A 63 -9.46 -14.00 9.43
CA ASN A 63 -10.83 -13.46 9.39
C ASN A 63 -10.91 -12.32 8.37
N PRO A 64 -12.12 -11.85 7.99
CA PRO A 64 -12.28 -10.59 7.28
C PRO A 64 -11.48 -9.46 7.97
N ALA A 65 -10.78 -8.65 7.19
CA ALA A 65 -10.00 -7.55 7.74
C ALA A 65 -10.93 -6.49 8.36
N SER A 66 -10.63 -6.06 9.58
CA SER A 66 -11.35 -4.96 10.24
C SER A 66 -10.74 -3.59 9.94
N ASN A 67 -9.46 -3.55 9.55
CA ASN A 67 -8.71 -2.35 9.22
C ASN A 67 -7.95 -2.55 7.91
N VAL A 68 -7.73 -1.47 7.17
CA VAL A 68 -6.92 -1.44 5.95
C VAL A 68 -6.00 -0.22 6.03
N GLU A 69 -4.70 -0.45 5.84
CA GLU A 69 -3.67 0.59 5.92
C GLU A 69 -2.77 0.50 4.67
N TRP A 70 -2.23 1.64 4.24
CA TRP A 70 -1.25 1.76 3.16
C TRP A 70 -0.30 2.93 3.45
N GLY A 71 0.95 2.81 3.02
CA GLY A 71 1.95 3.84 3.25
C GLY A 71 3.36 3.26 3.35
N GLY A 72 4.25 4.03 3.97
CA GLY A 72 5.60 3.59 4.34
C GLY A 72 5.71 3.38 5.84
N LYS A 73 6.43 2.33 6.25
CA LYS A 73 6.72 2.06 7.66
C LYS A 73 8.21 1.80 7.82
N VAL A 74 8.82 2.55 8.72
CA VAL A 74 10.18 2.28 9.22
C VAL A 74 10.09 1.88 10.68
N TYR A 75 10.97 0.97 11.08
CA TYR A 75 11.16 0.64 12.49
C TYR A 75 12.63 0.83 12.85
N SER A 76 12.87 1.35 14.05
CA SER A 76 14.22 1.43 14.62
C SER A 76 14.17 1.18 16.13
N PRO A 77 15.06 0.34 16.66
CA PRO A 77 15.17 0.16 18.10
C PRO A 77 15.49 1.48 18.81
N PRO A 78 15.05 1.67 20.07
CA PRO A 78 15.36 2.86 20.85
C PRO A 78 16.87 3.16 20.87
N GLY A 79 17.25 4.41 20.60
CA GLY A 79 18.65 4.85 20.57
C GLY A 79 19.39 4.55 19.25
N THR A 80 18.73 3.97 18.25
CA THR A 80 19.29 3.76 16.91
C THR A 80 18.72 4.80 15.94
N PRO A 81 19.55 5.44 15.09
CA PRO A 81 19.05 6.31 14.02
C PRO A 81 18.09 5.57 13.11
N THR A 82 16.99 6.22 12.73
CA THR A 82 16.06 5.67 11.75
C THR A 82 16.75 5.52 10.39
N PRO A 83 16.60 4.36 9.70
CA PRO A 83 17.13 4.24 8.35
C PRO A 83 16.41 5.24 7.44
N GLU A 84 17.15 5.72 6.45
CA GLU A 84 16.63 6.61 5.42
C GLU A 84 15.56 5.88 4.59
N MET A 85 14.42 6.55 4.37
CA MET A 85 13.37 6.09 3.47
C MET A 85 12.96 7.20 2.50
N GLY A 86 12.44 6.80 1.34
CA GLY A 86 12.00 7.74 0.31
C GLY A 86 13.18 8.36 -0.46
N SER A 87 13.00 9.59 -0.93
CA SER A 87 14.00 10.32 -1.73
C SER A 87 14.96 11.17 -0.90
N GLY A 88 14.73 11.30 0.41
CA GLY A 88 15.44 12.26 1.27
C GLY A 88 14.99 13.72 1.11
N HIS A 89 13.91 13.96 0.35
CA HIS A 89 13.31 15.28 0.17
C HIS A 89 12.04 15.43 1.04
N PHE A 90 11.75 16.66 1.46
CA PHE A 90 10.47 17.00 2.09
C PHE A 90 9.33 16.92 1.07
N LEU A 91 8.12 16.71 1.59
CA LEU A 91 6.92 16.51 0.79
C LEU A 91 6.59 17.73 -0.08
N GLU A 92 6.59 17.56 -1.41
CA GLU A 92 6.25 18.64 -2.37
C GLU A 92 4.74 18.65 -2.74
N GLN A 93 4.02 17.58 -2.41
CA GLN A 93 2.65 17.28 -2.82
C GLN A 93 2.48 17.12 -4.34
N GLY A 94 3.47 16.54 -5.01
CA GLY A 94 3.48 16.27 -6.45
C GLY A 94 3.87 14.83 -6.77
N THR A 95 3.10 14.16 -7.63
CA THR A 95 3.33 12.74 -8.00
C THR A 95 4.67 12.51 -8.72
N ASN A 96 5.30 13.56 -9.24
CA ASN A 96 6.63 13.47 -9.85
C ASN A 96 7.77 13.54 -8.83
N TYR A 97 7.49 13.89 -7.57
CA TYR A 97 8.48 14.17 -6.54
C TYR A 97 8.28 13.30 -5.29
N ASP A 98 7.03 12.96 -4.97
CA ASP A 98 6.67 12.17 -3.80
C ASP A 98 6.23 10.76 -4.17
N ALA A 99 6.50 9.79 -3.29
CA ALA A 99 5.88 8.47 -3.37
C ALA A 99 4.38 8.58 -3.07
N TYR A 100 3.54 7.86 -3.82
CA TYR A 100 2.09 7.95 -3.66
C TYR A 100 1.38 6.63 -3.92
N PHE A 101 0.19 6.52 -3.35
CA PHE A 101 -0.83 5.54 -3.68
C PHE A 101 -2.03 6.28 -4.26
N ARG A 102 -2.67 5.72 -5.30
CA ARG A 102 -3.87 6.31 -5.92
C ARG A 102 -4.92 5.25 -6.22
N ASN A 103 -6.16 5.71 -6.43
CA ASN A 103 -7.30 4.87 -6.80
C ASN A 103 -7.54 3.69 -5.85
N ILE A 104 -7.35 3.94 -4.55
CA ILE A 104 -7.53 2.93 -3.50
C ILE A 104 -9.01 2.62 -3.37
N GLN A 105 -9.34 1.33 -3.34
CA GLN A 105 -10.71 0.84 -3.23
C GLN A 105 -10.74 -0.31 -2.24
N VAL A 106 -11.70 -0.27 -1.32
CA VAL A 106 -11.91 -1.31 -0.33
C VAL A 106 -13.30 -1.89 -0.57
N PHE A 107 -13.39 -3.21 -0.62
CA PHE A 107 -14.65 -3.92 -0.81
C PHE A 107 -14.93 -4.80 0.40
N ASN A 108 -16.19 -4.81 0.85
CA ASN A 108 -16.63 -5.74 1.89
C ASN A 108 -16.94 -7.12 1.30
N ASP A 109 -17.29 -8.07 2.17
CA ASP A 109 -17.62 -9.46 1.79
C ASP A 109 -18.84 -9.55 0.85
N PHE A 110 -19.67 -8.52 0.75
CA PHE A 110 -20.80 -8.43 -0.18
C PHE A 110 -20.39 -7.87 -1.55
N GLY A 111 -19.11 -7.58 -1.77
CA GLY A 111 -18.60 -6.98 -3.00
C GLY A 111 -18.97 -5.49 -3.16
N GLN A 112 -19.42 -4.84 -2.08
CA GLN A 112 -19.74 -3.42 -2.09
C GLN A 112 -18.48 -2.63 -1.79
N ASN A 113 -18.23 -1.58 -2.55
CA ASN A 113 -17.16 -0.65 -2.22
C ASN A 113 -17.55 0.11 -0.94
N VAL A 114 -16.70 0.01 0.07
CA VAL A 114 -16.89 0.62 1.40
C VAL A 114 -15.87 1.73 1.67
N ASP A 115 -15.18 2.24 0.63
CA ASP A 115 -14.37 3.45 0.77
C ASP A 115 -15.27 4.67 0.96
N GLU A 116 -15.69 4.83 2.22
CA GLU A 116 -16.43 5.98 2.71
C GLU A 116 -15.50 6.89 3.51
N PHE A 117 -14.37 7.27 2.89
CA PHE A 117 -13.60 8.50 3.16
C PHE A 117 -13.07 8.77 4.58
N ASN A 118 -13.14 7.82 5.52
CA ASN A 118 -12.60 7.96 6.87
C ASN A 118 -11.16 7.46 6.96
N THR A 119 -10.29 7.94 6.06
CA THR A 119 -8.86 7.66 6.10
C THR A 119 -8.18 8.59 7.11
N GLU A 120 -7.48 7.99 8.06
CA GLU A 120 -6.62 8.70 9.00
C GLU A 120 -5.19 8.75 8.44
N THR A 121 -4.57 9.92 8.56
CA THR A 121 -3.15 10.11 8.23
C THR A 121 -2.36 9.98 9.52
N PHE A 122 -1.40 9.08 9.54
CA PHE A 122 -0.59 8.78 10.71
C PHE A 122 0.88 9.08 10.45
N ASN A 123 1.56 9.74 11.41
CA ASN A 123 2.97 10.08 11.35
C ASN A 123 3.55 10.11 12.77
N ASP A 124 4.49 9.20 13.04
CA ASP A 124 5.03 8.99 14.39
C ASP A 124 6.22 9.90 14.75
N ILE A 125 7.05 10.29 13.79
CA ILE A 125 8.42 10.79 14.07
C ILE A 125 8.67 12.19 13.49
N GLY A 126 7.75 12.74 12.67
CA GLY A 126 7.89 14.10 12.11
C GLY A 126 9.08 14.29 11.15
N VAL A 127 9.77 13.20 10.81
CA VAL A 127 10.87 13.15 9.82
C VAL A 127 10.39 12.69 8.44
N TYR A 128 9.18 12.14 8.37
CA TYR A 128 8.47 11.80 7.14
C TYR A 128 7.14 12.54 7.16
N ASP A 129 6.61 12.93 6.01
CA ASP A 129 5.30 13.58 5.93
C ASP A 129 4.37 12.78 5.00
N VAL A 130 3.07 12.84 5.32
CA VAL A 130 2.02 12.19 4.54
C VAL A 130 0.93 13.22 4.25
N ALA A 131 0.57 13.37 2.98
CA ALA A 131 -0.58 14.17 2.57
C ALA A 131 -1.66 13.27 1.97
N ASP A 132 -2.90 13.45 2.44
CA ASP A 132 -4.09 12.90 1.81
C ASP A 132 -4.84 14.03 1.07
N LYS A 133 -4.67 14.08 -0.26
CA LYS A 133 -5.32 15.09 -1.11
C LYS A 133 -6.84 14.99 -1.09
N LYS A 134 -7.41 13.77 -0.95
CA LYS A 134 -8.86 13.53 -0.89
C LYS A 134 -9.44 14.19 0.37
N LYS A 135 -8.66 14.17 1.47
CA LYS A 135 -8.98 14.85 2.73
C LYS A 135 -8.78 16.36 2.67
N MET A 136 -7.69 16.86 2.06
CA MET A 136 -7.42 18.31 1.94
C MET A 136 -8.51 19.06 1.15
N LEU A 137 -9.04 18.45 0.08
CA LEU A 137 -10.16 19.04 -0.67
C LEU A 137 -11.45 19.17 0.16
N ARG A 138 -11.58 18.46 1.29
CA ARG A 138 -12.72 18.59 2.22
C ARG A 138 -12.56 19.73 3.20
N THR A 139 -11.34 20.03 3.63
CA THR A 139 -11.08 21.08 4.63
C THR A 139 -11.21 22.50 4.05
N LEU A 140 -11.17 22.63 2.72
CA LEU A 140 -11.35 23.88 1.99
C LEU A 140 -12.80 24.14 1.50
N GLY A 141 -13.79 23.49 2.11
CA GLY A 141 -15.20 23.64 1.73
C GLY A 141 -15.75 25.06 1.87
N ILE A 142 -15.96 25.71 0.73
CA ILE A 142 -17.14 26.54 0.42
C ILE A 142 -18.40 25.67 0.31
#